data_AF-A0A9X0A7H5-F1
#
_entry.id   AF-A0A9X0A7H5-F1
#
_cell.length_a   1.000
_cell.length_b   1.000
_cell.length_c   1.000
_cell.angle_alpha   90.00
_cell.angle_beta   90.00
_cell.angle_gamma   90.00
#
_symmetry.space_group_name_H-M   'P 1'
#
loop_
_entity.id
_entity.type
_entity.pdbx_description
1 polymer ?
#
loop_
_entity_poly.entity_id
_entity_poly.type
_entity_poly.pdbx_seq_one_letter_code
_entity_poly.pdbx_strand_id
1 'polypeptide(L)'
;MAQGAKPGEGGELPGYKPPPHHDIYSIEDLAELIYNLKSANPKARVSVKLVSEVGVGVIAAGVAKGHSEHIVISGHDGGTGASTWSGIKHAGLPWELGIAETHQTLVLNNLRRRVVLQVDGQIRTGRDVVIGALLGADEFGFSTAPLIALGCTMMRKCHLNTCPVGIATQDPELRKKFAGKPENVINFFFMLAEEVREYMAKMGFRKVNEMIGRCDFLEPADPLNAKVKLLDFSPLLTTGNELNPGDHLGGSEAQSHKLELRKDNQLIEAAKDILNRASKALVSGDASDERGPSIWYHLSATKLQCELINEIFEKGLPAAPFTSKLKARQVRVFGAFLSPGITLELEGDSNDYVGKVLAGGKIIVYPSSKHPGNYKAEENIIVGNVCFYGATAGKAFIRGIAAETLLCEKFRSDGSL
;
A
#
# COMPACT_ATOMS: atom_id res chain seq x y z
N MET A 1 -0.39 5.48 3.34
CA MET A 1 -0.19 6.08 4.66
C MET A 1 -0.84 7.45 4.75
N ALA A 2 -0.48 8.39 3.86
CA ALA A 2 -0.97 9.76 3.96
C ALA A 2 -1.13 10.42 2.57
N GLN A 3 -1.72 11.61 2.54
CA GLN A 3 -1.83 12.47 1.35
C GLN A 3 -1.42 13.91 1.70
N GLY A 4 -0.79 14.62 0.77
CA GLY A 4 -0.22 15.96 1.02
C GLY A 4 -1.21 17.00 1.55
N ALA A 5 -2.47 16.95 1.11
CA ALA A 5 -3.49 17.92 1.52
C ALA A 5 -4.02 17.76 2.96
N LYS A 6 -3.70 16.65 3.63
CA LYS A 6 -4.06 16.35 5.03
C LYS A 6 -3.25 15.16 5.55
N PRO A 7 -1.96 15.33 5.83
CA PRO A 7 -1.05 14.22 6.11
C PRO A 7 -1.37 13.45 7.40
N GLY A 8 -1.86 14.14 8.42
CA GLY A 8 -2.22 13.55 9.72
C GLY A 8 -3.64 13.01 9.81
N GLU A 9 -4.39 12.95 8.71
CA GLU A 9 -5.80 12.56 8.71
C GLU A 9 -6.13 11.56 7.60
N GLY A 10 -7.24 10.83 7.78
CA GLY A 10 -7.78 9.92 6.79
C GLY A 10 -8.53 10.61 5.63
N GLY A 11 -9.04 9.78 4.72
CA GLY A 11 -9.94 10.22 3.66
C GLY A 11 -11.17 10.92 4.21
N GLU A 12 -11.84 11.73 3.37
CA GLU A 12 -13.15 12.28 3.69
C GLU A 12 -14.03 12.22 2.45
N LEU A 13 -15.21 11.65 2.61
CA LEU A 13 -16.29 11.73 1.65
C LEU A 13 -17.46 12.38 2.39
N PRO A 14 -18.10 13.45 1.89
CA PRO A 14 -19.26 14.02 2.58
C PRO A 14 -20.31 12.94 2.89
N GLY A 15 -20.59 12.72 4.18
CA GLY A 15 -21.45 11.63 4.67
C GLY A 15 -20.72 10.37 5.18
N TYR A 16 -19.39 10.28 5.02
CA TYR A 16 -18.57 9.14 5.45
C TYR A 16 -17.09 9.53 5.71
N LYS A 17 -16.56 9.24 6.89
CA LYS A 17 -15.13 9.44 7.21
C LYS A 17 -14.41 8.10 7.30
N PRO A 18 -13.58 7.74 6.30
CA PRO A 18 -12.70 6.58 6.37
C PRO A 18 -11.82 6.61 7.64
N PRO A 19 -11.85 5.55 8.45
CA PRO A 19 -10.91 5.34 9.55
C PRO A 19 -9.45 5.17 9.09
N PRO A 20 -8.46 5.33 10.00
CA PRO A 20 -7.06 5.08 9.72
C PRO A 20 -6.76 3.57 9.60
N HIS A 21 -5.59 3.23 9.06
CA HIS A 21 -5.09 1.86 9.10
C HIS A 21 -4.91 1.40 10.55
N HIS A 22 -5.78 0.51 11.02
CA HIS A 22 -5.66 -0.14 12.33
C HIS A 22 -4.72 -1.35 12.32
N ASP A 23 -4.11 -1.64 11.17
CA ASP A 23 -3.19 -2.74 10.94
C ASP A 23 -1.74 -2.27 10.69
N ILE A 24 -1.43 -1.02 11.06
CA ILE A 24 -0.11 -0.41 10.94
C ILE A 24 0.14 0.52 12.15
N TYR A 25 0.66 -0.01 13.24
CA TYR A 25 1.11 0.79 14.39
C TYR A 25 2.62 0.95 14.47
N SER A 26 3.36 0.08 13.79
CA SER A 26 4.83 0.13 13.71
C SER A 26 5.36 -0.17 12.30
N ILE A 27 6.68 -0.06 12.13
CA ILE A 27 7.33 -0.41 10.85
C ILE A 27 7.28 -1.92 10.58
N GLU A 28 7.26 -2.73 11.63
CA GLU A 28 7.09 -4.18 11.55
C GLU A 28 5.68 -4.54 11.07
N ASP A 29 4.65 -3.84 11.56
CA ASP A 29 3.27 -4.01 11.06
C ASP A 29 3.15 -3.64 9.58
N LEU A 30 3.82 -2.56 9.16
CA LEU A 30 3.86 -2.19 7.73
C LEU A 30 4.52 -3.29 6.89
N ALA A 31 5.64 -3.85 7.35
CA ALA A 31 6.30 -4.97 6.69
C ALA A 31 5.38 -6.20 6.62
N GLU A 32 4.62 -6.46 7.68
CA GLU A 32 3.62 -7.53 7.72
C GLU A 32 2.46 -7.28 6.74
N LEU A 33 1.98 -6.04 6.59
CA LEU A 33 1.00 -5.69 5.57
C LEU A 33 1.57 -5.85 4.15
N ILE A 34 2.78 -5.35 3.88
CA ILE A 34 3.45 -5.51 2.58
C ILE A 34 3.57 -7.00 2.24
N TYR A 35 3.99 -7.81 3.21
CA TYR A 35 4.10 -9.25 3.08
C TYR A 35 2.75 -9.90 2.78
N ASN A 36 1.68 -9.52 3.49
CA ASN A 36 0.32 -10.00 3.25
C ASN A 36 -0.18 -9.65 1.83
N LEU A 37 0.05 -8.41 1.38
CA LEU A 37 -0.35 -7.97 0.05
C LEU A 37 0.40 -8.72 -1.04
N LYS A 38 1.72 -8.90 -0.90
CA LYS A 38 2.53 -9.69 -1.84
C LYS A 38 2.16 -11.17 -1.81
N SER A 39 1.79 -11.67 -0.63
CA SER A 39 1.27 -13.02 -0.45
C SER A 39 -0.10 -13.21 -1.11
N ALA A 40 -0.92 -12.16 -1.17
CA ALA A 40 -2.21 -12.18 -1.86
C ALA A 40 -2.07 -11.98 -3.36
N ASN A 41 -1.10 -11.19 -3.81
CA ASN A 41 -0.83 -11.01 -5.23
C ASN A 41 0.69 -10.92 -5.47
N PRO A 42 1.36 -12.06 -5.73
CA PRO A 42 2.81 -12.09 -5.95
C PRO A 42 3.29 -11.25 -7.13
N LYS A 43 2.42 -10.95 -8.10
CA LYS A 43 2.75 -10.18 -9.31
C LYS A 43 2.63 -8.66 -9.09
N ALA A 44 1.87 -8.22 -8.09
CA ALA A 44 1.68 -6.78 -7.84
C ALA A 44 2.92 -6.16 -7.21
N ARG A 45 3.26 -4.92 -7.62
CA ARG A 45 4.20 -4.07 -6.87
C ARG A 45 3.47 -3.50 -5.66
N VAL A 46 4.09 -3.56 -4.47
CA VAL A 46 3.55 -2.89 -3.29
C VAL A 46 4.14 -1.48 -3.17
N SER A 47 3.26 -0.49 -3.00
CA SER A 47 3.64 0.91 -2.86
C SER A 47 3.22 1.48 -1.51
N VAL A 48 4.13 2.22 -0.88
CA VAL A 48 3.84 3.01 0.31
C VAL A 48 3.87 4.49 -0.05
N LYS A 49 2.70 5.13 0.08
CA LYS A 49 2.55 6.58 -0.14
C LYS A 49 2.74 7.35 1.15
N LEU A 50 3.81 8.15 1.19
CA LEU A 50 4.23 9.05 2.27
C LEU A 50 4.04 10.51 1.83
N VAL A 51 4.09 11.43 2.79
CA VAL A 51 4.09 12.87 2.54
C VAL A 51 5.45 13.43 2.92
N SER A 52 5.92 14.40 2.15
CA SER A 52 7.12 15.16 2.45
C SER A 52 7.01 15.86 3.81
N GLU A 53 7.93 15.53 4.70
CA GLU A 53 8.12 16.09 6.03
C GLU A 53 9.58 15.86 6.43
N VAL A 54 10.11 16.64 7.38
CA VAL A 54 11.45 16.42 7.91
C VAL A 54 11.55 15.01 8.49
N GLY A 55 12.55 14.24 8.06
CA GLY A 55 12.77 12.87 8.52
C GLY A 55 12.04 11.79 7.70
N VAL A 56 11.34 12.17 6.63
CA VAL A 56 10.70 11.22 5.72
C VAL A 56 11.70 10.23 5.12
N GLY A 57 12.97 10.62 4.94
CA GLY A 57 14.01 9.72 4.44
C GLY A 57 14.30 8.56 5.38
N VAL A 58 14.27 8.79 6.70
CA VAL A 58 14.45 7.73 7.71
C VAL A 58 13.30 6.74 7.66
N ILE A 59 12.07 7.24 7.54
CA ILE A 59 10.87 6.40 7.38
C ILE A 59 10.99 5.60 6.09
N ALA A 60 11.37 6.22 4.97
CA ALA A 60 11.54 5.56 3.69
C ALA A 60 12.58 4.43 3.74
N ALA A 61 13.68 4.60 4.49
CA ALA A 61 14.65 3.52 4.73
C ALA A 61 14.03 2.34 5.49
N GLY A 62 13.19 2.61 6.49
CA GLY A 62 12.39 1.58 7.16
C GLY A 62 11.44 0.87 6.20
N VAL A 63 10.75 1.62 5.34
CA VAL A 63 9.81 1.09 4.34
C VAL A 63 10.51 0.19 3.33
N ALA A 64 11.70 0.58 2.86
CA ALA A 64 12.53 -0.24 1.98
C ALA A 64 12.98 -1.55 2.67
N LYS A 65 13.37 -1.49 3.95
CA LYS A 65 13.69 -2.67 4.77
C LYS A 65 12.46 -3.56 5.03
N GLY A 66 11.27 -2.97 5.10
CA GLY A 66 9.97 -3.66 5.13
C GLY A 66 9.56 -4.29 3.80
N HIS A 67 10.48 -4.29 2.83
CA HIS A 67 10.33 -4.88 1.49
C HIS A 67 9.32 -4.20 0.56
N SER A 68 9.02 -2.91 0.74
CA SER A 68 8.28 -2.17 -0.29
C SER A 68 9.10 -2.06 -1.57
N GLU A 69 8.45 -2.25 -2.72
CA GLU A 69 9.08 -2.11 -4.05
C GLU A 69 8.99 -0.68 -4.58
N HIS A 70 8.05 0.10 -4.03
CA HIS A 70 7.73 1.44 -4.51
C HIS A 70 7.43 2.39 -3.35
N ILE A 71 7.96 3.60 -3.38
CA ILE A 71 7.68 4.65 -2.38
C ILE A 71 7.25 5.91 -3.13
N VAL A 72 6.09 6.46 -2.75
CA VAL A 72 5.62 7.75 -3.26
C VAL A 72 5.89 8.81 -2.20
N ILE A 73 6.56 9.89 -2.58
CA ILE A 73 6.71 11.11 -1.78
C ILE A 73 5.75 12.17 -2.33
N SER A 74 4.72 12.50 -1.56
CA SER A 74 3.76 13.55 -1.90
C SER A 74 4.15 14.90 -1.31
N GLY A 75 4.13 15.95 -2.12
CA GLY A 75 4.22 17.33 -1.66
C GLY A 75 2.95 17.81 -0.96
N HIS A 76 3.09 18.82 -0.09
CA HIS A 76 2.00 19.47 0.63
C HIS A 76 0.93 20.10 -0.28
N ASP A 77 1.28 20.35 -1.54
CA ASP A 77 0.46 21.02 -2.54
C ASP A 77 -0.47 20.06 -3.31
N GLY A 78 -0.45 18.77 -2.96
CA GLY A 78 -1.35 17.75 -3.50
C GLY A 78 -2.83 18.17 -3.50
N GLY A 79 -3.57 17.75 -4.52
CA GLY A 79 -5.01 18.00 -4.63
C GLY A 79 -5.84 17.19 -3.63
N THR A 80 -7.04 17.66 -3.30
CA THR A 80 -8.03 16.91 -2.51
C THR A 80 -9.46 17.27 -2.91
N GLY A 81 -10.37 16.29 -2.82
CA GLY A 81 -11.81 16.51 -2.99
C GLY A 81 -12.46 17.14 -1.76
N ALA A 82 -11.99 16.76 -0.55
CA ALA A 82 -12.46 17.25 0.74
C ALA A 82 -11.33 17.21 1.77
N SER A 83 -11.08 18.33 2.45
CA SER A 83 -10.13 18.47 3.55
C SER A 83 -10.41 19.75 4.31
N THR A 84 -9.94 19.83 5.56
CA THR A 84 -9.94 21.06 6.34
C THR A 84 -9.00 22.10 5.72
N TRP A 85 -9.33 23.38 5.90
CA TRP A 85 -8.48 24.47 5.40
C TRP A 85 -7.11 24.48 6.09
N SER A 86 -7.07 24.12 7.37
CA SER A 86 -5.84 23.97 8.13
C SER A 86 -4.94 22.88 7.55
N GLY A 87 -5.49 21.69 7.23
CA GLY A 87 -4.74 20.61 6.60
C GLY A 87 -4.12 21.04 5.27
N ILE A 88 -4.88 21.74 4.41
CA ILE A 88 -4.41 22.19 3.10
C ILE A 88 -3.30 23.24 3.19
N LYS A 89 -3.28 24.09 4.24
CA LYS A 89 -2.38 25.24 4.32
C LYS A 89 -1.20 25.10 5.26
N HIS A 90 -1.31 24.21 6.24
CA HIS A 90 -0.39 24.19 7.37
C HIS A 90 0.22 22.81 7.63
N ALA A 91 -0.03 21.82 6.78
CA ALA A 91 0.54 20.48 6.94
C ALA A 91 1.29 20.03 5.68
N GLY A 92 2.40 19.30 5.90
CA GLY A 92 3.31 18.81 4.86
C GLY A 92 4.35 19.85 4.42
N LEU A 93 5.35 19.38 3.66
CA LEU A 93 6.42 20.18 3.06
C LEU A 93 6.44 20.06 1.52
N PRO A 94 7.19 20.94 0.81
CA PRO A 94 7.46 20.80 -0.61
C PRO A 94 8.02 19.42 -0.98
N TRP A 95 7.60 18.88 -2.11
CA TRP A 95 8.03 17.54 -2.53
C TRP A 95 9.52 17.50 -2.86
N GLU A 96 10.12 18.63 -3.26
CA GLU A 96 11.54 18.78 -3.57
C GLU A 96 12.40 18.38 -2.37
N LEU A 97 12.04 18.86 -1.18
CA LEU A 97 12.73 18.51 0.07
C LEU A 97 12.60 17.01 0.37
N GLY A 98 11.38 16.49 0.31
CA GLY A 98 11.10 15.10 0.68
C GLY A 98 11.72 14.09 -0.29
N ILE A 99 11.67 14.35 -1.60
CA ILE A 99 12.24 13.43 -2.60
C ILE A 99 13.76 13.40 -2.51
N ALA A 100 14.41 14.56 -2.34
CA ALA A 100 15.85 14.65 -2.17
C ALA A 100 16.30 13.97 -0.87
N GLU A 101 15.67 14.28 0.26
CA GLU A 101 15.99 13.64 1.55
C GLU A 101 15.82 12.11 1.49
N THR A 102 14.74 11.65 0.86
CA THR A 102 14.47 10.22 0.66
C THR A 102 15.53 9.57 -0.23
N HIS A 103 15.84 10.18 -1.37
CA HIS A 103 16.87 9.70 -2.29
C HIS A 103 18.22 9.59 -1.59
N GLN A 104 18.69 10.67 -0.97
CA GLN A 104 19.96 10.75 -0.26
C GLN A 104 20.05 9.73 0.86
N THR A 105 19.00 9.60 1.68
CA THR A 105 18.98 8.64 2.79
C THR A 105 19.03 7.20 2.30
N LEU A 106 18.31 6.86 1.22
CA LEU A 106 18.33 5.52 0.66
C LEU A 106 19.68 5.19 0.01
N VAL A 107 20.34 6.15 -0.63
CA VAL A 107 21.70 5.98 -1.19
C VAL A 107 22.71 5.74 -0.08
N LEU A 108 22.68 6.58 0.97
CA LEU A 108 23.53 6.44 2.17
C LEU A 108 23.43 5.06 2.82
N ASN A 109 22.25 4.44 2.76
CA ASN A 109 21.98 3.15 3.40
C ASN A 109 22.12 1.94 2.44
N ASN A 110 22.59 2.11 1.20
CA ASN A 110 22.63 1.06 0.17
C ASN A 110 21.25 0.41 -0.11
N LEU A 111 20.17 1.20 0.00
CA LEU A 111 18.80 0.75 -0.21
C LEU A 111 18.19 1.27 -1.51
N ARG A 112 18.76 2.34 -2.09
CA ARG A 112 18.18 3.08 -3.23
C ARG A 112 17.86 2.20 -4.43
N ARG A 113 18.74 1.25 -4.75
CA ARG A 113 18.59 0.33 -5.89
C ARG A 113 17.37 -0.58 -5.82
N ARG A 114 16.82 -0.84 -4.63
CA ARG A 114 15.77 -1.84 -4.44
C ARG A 114 14.35 -1.27 -4.50
N VAL A 115 14.23 0.04 -4.63
CA VAL A 115 12.96 0.75 -4.53
C VAL A 115 12.85 1.74 -5.67
N VAL A 116 11.68 1.78 -6.30
CA VAL A 116 11.31 2.83 -7.24
C VAL A 116 10.70 3.99 -6.45
N LEU A 117 11.24 5.20 -6.61
CA LEU A 117 10.73 6.43 -5.99
C LEU A 117 9.82 7.16 -6.97
N GLN A 118 8.59 7.41 -6.55
CA GLN A 118 7.67 8.30 -7.25
C GLN A 118 7.54 9.61 -6.49
N VAL A 119 7.42 10.70 -7.22
CA VAL A 119 7.05 12.00 -6.65
C VAL A 119 5.71 12.47 -7.20
N ASP A 120 4.86 13.05 -6.35
CA ASP A 120 3.67 13.79 -6.76
C ASP A 120 3.49 15.07 -5.92
N GLY A 121 2.68 16.02 -6.41
CA GLY A 121 2.53 17.34 -5.79
C GLY A 121 2.57 18.45 -6.84
N GLN A 122 1.41 18.78 -7.40
CA GLN A 122 1.23 19.79 -8.46
C GLN A 122 2.24 19.77 -9.62
N ILE A 123 2.82 18.61 -9.94
CA ILE A 123 3.63 18.42 -11.14
C ILE A 123 2.73 18.68 -12.36
N ARG A 124 3.10 19.68 -13.15
CA ARG A 124 2.26 20.20 -14.25
C ARG A 124 3.00 20.28 -15.58
N THR A 125 4.31 20.45 -15.54
CA THR A 125 5.15 20.75 -16.71
C THR A 125 6.26 19.72 -16.88
N GLY A 126 6.84 19.65 -18.08
CA GLY A 126 8.00 18.82 -18.33
C GLY A 126 9.21 19.25 -17.50
N ARG A 127 9.33 20.55 -17.17
CA ARG A 127 10.35 21.04 -16.25
C ARG A 127 10.21 20.44 -14.85
N ASP A 128 8.99 20.36 -14.31
CA ASP A 128 8.75 19.79 -12.98
C ASP A 128 9.20 18.31 -12.92
N VAL A 129 8.89 17.55 -13.99
CA VAL A 129 9.32 16.16 -14.16
C VAL A 129 10.84 16.05 -14.18
N VAL A 130 11.51 16.90 -14.95
CA VAL A 130 12.97 16.90 -15.06
C VAL A 130 13.62 17.23 -13.71
N ILE A 131 13.12 18.24 -12.99
CA ILE A 131 13.62 18.57 -11.65
C ILE A 131 13.42 17.39 -10.70
N GLY A 132 12.23 16.77 -10.70
CA GLY A 132 11.98 15.58 -9.89
C GLY A 132 12.93 14.43 -10.20
N ALA A 133 13.24 14.18 -11.48
CA ALA A 133 14.22 13.17 -11.89
C ALA A 133 15.61 13.49 -11.34
N LEU A 134 16.09 14.72 -11.54
CA LEU A 134 17.42 15.15 -11.10
C LEU A 134 17.55 15.11 -9.56
N LEU A 135 16.47 15.36 -8.81
CA LEU A 135 16.42 15.21 -7.35
C LEU A 135 16.25 13.75 -6.89
N GLY A 136 16.04 12.80 -7.80
CA GLY A 136 16.12 11.37 -7.50
C GLY A 136 14.86 10.53 -7.72
N ALA A 137 13.79 11.07 -8.29
CA ALA A 137 12.57 10.31 -8.63
C ALA A 137 12.75 9.45 -9.89
N ASP A 138 12.21 8.23 -9.85
CA ASP A 138 12.08 7.31 -10.99
C ASP A 138 10.73 7.49 -11.73
N GLU A 139 9.65 7.79 -10.99
CA GLU A 139 8.27 7.91 -11.51
C GLU A 139 7.62 9.24 -11.07
N PHE A 140 6.59 9.68 -11.80
CA PHE A 140 5.94 11.00 -11.60
C PHE A 140 4.42 10.86 -11.56
N GLY A 141 3.80 11.34 -10.47
CA GLY A 141 2.36 11.30 -10.27
C GLY A 141 1.67 12.60 -10.67
N PHE A 142 0.58 12.47 -11.43
CA PHE A 142 -0.23 13.59 -11.90
C PHE A 142 -1.68 13.41 -11.47
N SER A 143 -2.32 14.51 -11.07
CA SER A 143 -3.74 14.51 -10.73
C SER A 143 -4.44 15.76 -11.25
N THR A 144 -4.09 16.94 -10.72
CA THR A 144 -4.79 18.18 -11.06
C THR A 144 -4.67 18.56 -12.54
N ALA A 145 -3.49 18.46 -13.16
CA ALA A 145 -3.31 18.81 -14.57
C ALA A 145 -4.12 17.90 -15.52
N PRO A 146 -4.10 16.56 -15.40
CA PRO A 146 -5.01 15.69 -16.14
C PRO A 146 -6.50 15.98 -15.88
N LEU A 147 -6.89 16.32 -14.65
CA LEU A 147 -8.28 16.73 -14.36
C LEU A 147 -8.67 18.02 -15.08
N ILE A 148 -7.74 18.97 -15.23
CA ILE A 148 -7.95 20.19 -16.02
C ILE A 148 -8.07 19.85 -17.51
N ALA A 149 -7.24 18.95 -18.04
CA ALA A 149 -7.37 18.46 -19.42
C ALA A 149 -8.73 17.78 -19.67
N LEU A 150 -9.31 17.16 -18.64
CA LEU A 150 -10.67 16.59 -18.67
C LEU A 150 -11.79 17.62 -18.50
N GLY A 151 -11.47 18.89 -18.24
CA GLY A 151 -12.44 20.00 -18.16
C GLY A 151 -12.62 20.61 -16.78
N CYS A 152 -11.78 20.27 -15.78
CA CYS A 152 -11.84 20.92 -14.48
C CYS A 152 -11.55 22.43 -14.60
N THR A 153 -12.51 23.24 -14.18
CA THR A 153 -12.41 24.72 -14.18
C THR A 153 -11.88 25.30 -12.87
N MET A 154 -11.33 24.45 -11.98
CA MET A 154 -10.73 24.85 -10.70
C MET A 154 -11.68 25.63 -9.77
N MET A 155 -12.99 25.31 -9.79
CA MET A 155 -14.01 25.97 -8.95
C MET A 155 -13.88 25.68 -7.44
N ARG A 156 -13.14 24.64 -7.05
CA ARG A 156 -12.89 24.23 -5.64
C ARG A 156 -14.16 23.93 -4.82
N LYS A 157 -15.21 23.44 -5.47
CA LYS A 157 -16.48 22.98 -4.84
C LYS A 157 -16.64 21.46 -4.83
N CYS A 158 -15.53 20.71 -4.89
CA CYS A 158 -15.55 19.25 -5.00
C CYS A 158 -16.30 18.57 -3.84
N HIS A 159 -16.11 19.08 -2.62
CA HIS A 159 -16.76 18.58 -1.40
C HIS A 159 -18.27 18.91 -1.30
N LEU A 160 -18.82 19.76 -2.18
CA LEU A 160 -20.23 20.15 -2.14
C LEU A 160 -21.12 19.30 -3.03
N ASN A 161 -20.55 18.33 -3.77
CA ASN A 161 -21.27 17.54 -4.77
C ASN A 161 -21.86 18.38 -5.93
N THR A 162 -21.46 19.65 -6.08
CA THR A 162 -22.00 20.60 -7.08
C THR A 162 -21.01 20.90 -8.21
N CYS A 163 -20.25 19.92 -8.69
CA CYS A 163 -19.29 20.15 -9.77
C CYS A 163 -20.02 20.54 -11.08
N PRO A 164 -19.76 21.72 -11.67
CA PRO A 164 -20.52 22.20 -12.82
C PRO A 164 -20.22 21.44 -14.11
N VAL A 165 -19.11 20.72 -14.15
CA VAL A 165 -18.58 19.99 -15.33
C VAL A 165 -18.60 18.47 -15.14
N GLY A 166 -19.32 17.97 -14.13
CA GLY A 166 -19.53 16.53 -13.96
C GLY A 166 -18.31 15.71 -13.52
N ILE A 167 -17.22 16.34 -13.06
CA ILE A 167 -16.00 15.64 -12.61
C ILE A 167 -16.12 15.14 -11.17
N ALA A 168 -16.30 16.04 -10.22
CA ALA A 168 -16.31 15.72 -8.79
C ALA A 168 -17.74 15.81 -8.22
N THR A 169 -18.65 14.96 -8.72
CA THR A 169 -20.06 14.92 -8.29
C THR A 169 -20.66 13.53 -8.54
N GLN A 170 -21.54 13.10 -7.64
CA GLN A 170 -22.39 11.92 -7.76
C GLN A 170 -23.82 12.26 -8.22
N ASP A 171 -24.15 13.55 -8.35
CA ASP A 171 -25.44 14.01 -8.86
C ASP A 171 -25.62 13.56 -10.33
N PRO A 172 -26.68 12.79 -10.66
CA PRO A 172 -26.89 12.28 -12.01
C PRO A 172 -27.02 13.37 -13.09
N GLU A 173 -27.64 14.51 -12.78
CA GLU A 173 -27.83 15.61 -13.74
C GLU A 173 -26.53 16.38 -13.97
N LEU A 174 -25.70 16.55 -12.95
CA LEU A 174 -24.38 17.16 -13.10
C LEU A 174 -23.39 16.23 -13.80
N ARG A 175 -23.44 14.92 -13.55
CA ARG A 175 -22.60 13.93 -14.24
C ARG A 175 -22.81 13.91 -15.75
N LYS A 176 -24.04 14.14 -16.23
CA LYS A 176 -24.34 14.28 -17.67
C LYS A 176 -23.57 15.42 -18.34
N LYS A 177 -23.08 16.40 -17.56
CA LYS A 177 -22.29 17.54 -18.07
C LYS A 177 -20.82 17.20 -18.32
N PHE A 178 -20.37 15.99 -17.96
CA PHE A 178 -18.99 15.58 -18.20
C PHE A 178 -18.73 15.40 -19.70
N ALA A 179 -17.85 16.25 -20.24
CA ALA A 179 -17.46 16.24 -21.65
C ALA A 179 -16.00 15.83 -21.88
N GLY A 180 -15.29 15.46 -20.81
CA GLY A 180 -13.89 15.03 -20.88
C GLY A 180 -13.75 13.74 -21.68
N LYS A 181 -12.71 13.66 -22.50
CA LYS A 181 -12.42 12.46 -23.30
C LYS A 181 -11.03 11.90 -22.98
N PRO A 182 -10.82 10.58 -23.10
CA PRO A 182 -9.49 9.97 -22.93
C PRO A 182 -8.42 10.64 -23.79
N GLU A 183 -8.76 11.06 -25.00
CA GLU A 183 -7.82 11.72 -25.94
C GLU A 183 -7.25 13.02 -25.37
N ASN A 184 -8.01 13.75 -24.55
CA ASN A 184 -7.50 14.99 -23.94
C ASN A 184 -6.33 14.70 -22.99
N VAL A 185 -6.43 13.61 -22.21
CA VAL A 185 -5.38 13.20 -21.27
C VAL A 185 -4.20 12.61 -22.01
N ILE A 186 -4.45 11.80 -23.04
CA ILE A 186 -3.42 11.26 -23.93
C ILE A 186 -2.60 12.41 -24.54
N ASN A 187 -3.27 13.40 -25.13
CA ASN A 187 -2.62 14.56 -25.74
C ASN A 187 -1.82 15.38 -24.71
N PHE A 188 -2.37 15.59 -23.50
CA PHE A 188 -1.66 16.25 -22.41
C PHE A 188 -0.32 15.54 -22.11
N PHE A 189 -0.34 14.21 -21.95
CA PHE A 189 0.88 13.45 -21.66
C PHE A 189 1.85 13.39 -22.85
N PHE A 190 1.36 13.39 -24.09
CA PHE A 190 2.25 13.50 -25.27
C PHE A 190 3.00 14.83 -25.30
N MET A 191 2.30 15.95 -25.05
CA MET A 191 2.92 17.28 -24.99
C MET A 191 3.90 17.39 -23.83
N LEU A 192 3.52 16.91 -22.65
CA LEU A 192 4.38 16.86 -21.47
C LEU A 192 5.66 16.06 -21.75
N ALA A 193 5.52 14.88 -22.37
CA ALA A 193 6.66 14.02 -22.68
C ALA A 193 7.58 14.64 -23.74
N GLU A 194 7.06 15.41 -24.70
CA GLU A 194 7.89 16.17 -25.64
C GLU A 194 8.70 17.24 -24.91
N GLU A 195 8.07 18.01 -24.02
CA GLU A 195 8.78 19.02 -23.22
C GLU A 195 9.91 18.38 -22.39
N VAL A 196 9.67 17.21 -21.78
CA VAL A 196 10.71 16.45 -21.08
C VAL A 196 11.86 16.07 -22.03
N ARG A 197 11.56 15.58 -23.24
CA ARG A 197 12.59 15.24 -24.24
C ARG A 197 13.42 16.45 -24.66
N GLU A 198 12.81 17.63 -24.77
CA GLU A 198 13.54 18.86 -25.09
C GLU A 198 14.58 19.21 -24.01
N TYR A 199 14.22 19.09 -22.73
CA TYR A 199 15.17 19.29 -21.63
C TYR A 199 16.25 18.20 -21.60
N MET A 200 15.87 16.94 -21.81
CA MET A 200 16.83 15.83 -21.91
C MET A 200 17.86 16.08 -23.01
N ALA A 201 17.41 16.50 -24.20
CA ALA A 201 18.29 16.81 -25.31
C ALA A 201 19.25 17.97 -25.02
N LYS A 202 18.78 19.02 -24.34
CA LYS A 202 19.63 20.16 -23.92
C LYS A 202 20.74 19.75 -22.95
N MET A 203 20.47 18.78 -22.07
CA MET A 203 21.43 18.25 -21.10
C MET A 203 22.26 17.08 -21.62
N GLY A 204 21.94 16.55 -22.82
CA GLY A 204 22.66 15.45 -23.44
C GLY A 204 22.22 14.04 -22.99
N PHE A 205 21.07 13.91 -22.33
CA PHE A 205 20.53 12.63 -21.88
C PHE A 205 19.68 11.96 -22.96
N ARG A 206 19.78 10.63 -23.07
CA ARG A 206 18.98 9.82 -24.00
C ARG A 206 17.87 9.04 -23.30
N LYS A 207 18.06 8.76 -22.01
CA LYS A 207 17.09 8.02 -21.18
C LYS A 207 16.85 8.75 -19.86
N VAL A 208 15.61 8.72 -19.36
CA VAL A 208 15.27 9.32 -18.06
C VAL A 208 16.13 8.76 -16.94
N ASN A 209 16.40 7.45 -16.96
CA ASN A 209 17.26 6.79 -15.96
C ASN A 209 18.68 7.37 -15.85
N GLU A 210 19.19 8.02 -16.91
CA GLU A 210 20.52 8.65 -16.88
C GLU A 210 20.50 9.98 -16.09
N MET A 211 19.31 10.57 -15.90
CA MET A 211 19.12 11.81 -15.15
C MET A 211 18.86 11.58 -13.66
N ILE A 212 18.44 10.37 -13.27
CA ILE A 212 17.94 10.13 -11.92
C ILE A 212 19.04 10.40 -10.89
N GLY A 213 18.79 11.35 -9.98
CA GLY A 213 19.73 11.76 -8.94
C GLY A 213 20.90 12.63 -9.42
N ARG A 214 20.92 13.07 -10.69
CA ARG A 214 21.92 13.99 -11.26
C ARG A 214 21.67 15.44 -10.88
N CYS A 215 21.53 15.71 -9.58
CA CYS A 215 21.32 17.07 -9.07
C CYS A 215 22.51 18.01 -9.33
N ASP A 216 23.65 17.50 -9.81
CA ASP A 216 24.76 18.30 -10.36
C ASP A 216 24.38 19.12 -11.61
N PHE A 217 23.24 18.84 -12.24
CA PHE A 217 22.67 19.66 -13.32
C PHE A 217 21.74 20.78 -12.82
N LEU A 218 21.58 20.92 -11.51
CA LEU A 218 20.76 21.96 -10.90
C LEU A 218 21.66 22.99 -10.23
N GLU A 219 21.35 24.26 -10.46
CA GLU A 219 21.95 25.37 -9.73
C GLU A 219 20.85 26.30 -9.18
N PRO A 220 21.05 26.92 -8.00
CA PRO A 220 20.14 27.94 -7.52
C PRO A 220 20.08 29.10 -8.50
N ALA A 221 18.87 29.52 -8.87
CA ALA A 221 18.69 30.71 -9.69
C ALA A 221 19.11 31.97 -8.92
N ASP A 222 19.43 33.03 -9.67
CA ASP A 222 19.72 34.34 -9.07
C ASP A 222 18.58 34.79 -8.15
N PRO A 223 18.89 35.26 -6.92
CA PRO A 223 17.90 35.54 -5.91
C PRO A 223 17.05 36.76 -6.29
N LEU A 224 15.75 36.54 -6.47
CA LEU A 224 14.79 37.57 -6.89
C LEU A 224 14.60 38.68 -5.86
N ASN A 225 14.86 38.42 -4.57
CA ASN A 225 14.76 39.40 -3.49
C ASN A 225 15.64 39.03 -2.29
N ALA A 226 15.73 39.94 -1.31
CA ALA A 226 16.55 39.77 -0.12
C ALA A 226 16.16 38.56 0.75
N LYS A 227 14.90 38.10 0.72
CA LYS A 227 14.48 36.92 1.48
C LYS A 227 14.96 35.63 0.82
N VAL A 228 14.94 35.56 -0.51
CA VAL A 228 15.44 34.39 -1.26
C VAL A 228 16.93 34.20 -1.05
N LYS A 229 17.70 35.28 -0.84
CA LYS A 229 19.14 35.22 -0.49
C LYS A 229 19.43 34.48 0.83
N LEU A 230 18.43 34.29 1.68
CA LEU A 230 18.57 33.59 2.96
C LEU A 230 18.36 32.08 2.84
N LEU A 231 17.94 31.59 1.68
CA LEU A 231 17.74 30.16 1.44
C LEU A 231 19.09 29.50 1.11
N ASP A 232 19.36 28.40 1.79
CA ASP A 232 20.48 27.52 1.48
C ASP A 232 19.95 26.25 0.77
N PHE A 233 20.37 26.07 -0.47
CA PHE A 233 20.01 24.91 -1.30
C PHE A 233 21.08 23.82 -1.29
N SER A 234 22.24 24.04 -0.64
CA SER A 234 23.32 23.05 -0.62
C SER A 234 22.89 21.68 -0.07
N PRO A 235 22.06 21.57 1.00
CA PRO A 235 21.57 20.26 1.44
C PRO A 235 20.69 19.54 0.40
N LEU A 236 19.91 20.30 -0.38
CA LEU A 236 19.04 19.75 -1.42
C LEU A 236 19.86 19.20 -2.60
N LEU A 237 20.98 19.84 -2.92
CA LEU A 237 21.81 19.55 -4.09
C LEU A 237 23.01 18.63 -3.79
N THR A 238 23.00 17.95 -2.63
CA THR A 238 24.03 16.96 -2.29
C THR A 238 23.87 15.72 -3.17
N THR A 239 24.91 15.37 -3.93
CA THR A 239 24.82 14.30 -4.93
C THR A 239 24.90 12.91 -4.30
N GLY A 240 24.22 11.92 -4.90
CA GLY A 240 24.32 10.53 -4.45
C GLY A 240 25.74 9.97 -4.53
N ASN A 241 26.56 10.44 -5.48
CA ASN A 241 27.96 10.04 -5.61
C ASN A 241 28.83 10.56 -4.45
N GLU A 242 28.54 11.73 -3.88
CA GLU A 242 29.20 12.20 -2.67
C GLU A 242 28.85 11.33 -1.46
N LEU A 243 27.62 10.84 -1.41
CA LEU A 243 27.10 10.05 -0.29
C LEU A 243 27.54 8.59 -0.32
N ASN A 244 27.53 7.97 -1.50
CA ASN A 244 27.93 6.58 -1.69
C ASN A 244 28.48 6.36 -3.12
N PRO A 245 29.81 6.56 -3.32
CA PRO A 245 30.42 6.50 -4.63
C PRO A 245 30.18 5.15 -5.35
N GLY A 246 29.63 5.22 -6.56
CA GLY A 246 29.42 4.05 -7.42
C GLY A 246 28.15 3.24 -7.12
N ASP A 247 27.29 3.69 -6.20
CA ASP A 247 25.97 3.10 -6.01
C ASP A 247 25.00 3.47 -7.16
N HIS A 248 23.94 2.67 -7.31
CA HIS A 248 22.92 2.93 -8.31
C HIS A 248 21.92 3.98 -7.79
N LEU A 249 21.74 5.07 -8.54
CA LEU A 249 20.92 6.22 -8.12
C LEU A 249 19.42 6.02 -8.37
N GLY A 250 19.04 5.02 -9.17
CA GLY A 250 17.65 4.67 -9.50
C GLY A 250 17.26 3.28 -9.02
N GLY A 251 15.95 2.99 -9.06
CA GLY A 251 15.43 1.65 -8.79
C GLY A 251 15.84 0.68 -9.91
N SER A 252 16.54 -0.40 -9.57
CA SER A 252 17.14 -1.33 -10.55
C SER A 252 17.08 -2.81 -10.15
N GLU A 253 16.94 -3.11 -8.86
CA GLU A 253 16.88 -4.46 -8.33
C GLU A 253 15.48 -4.77 -7.78
N ALA A 254 14.99 -5.97 -8.05
CA ALA A 254 13.73 -6.44 -7.48
C ALA A 254 13.89 -6.87 -6.02
N GLN A 255 12.90 -6.57 -5.19
CA GLN A 255 12.84 -7.04 -3.80
C GLN A 255 12.52 -8.54 -3.76
N SER A 256 13.27 -9.30 -2.94
CA SER A 256 12.94 -10.70 -2.64
C SER A 256 12.07 -10.79 -1.38
N HIS A 257 10.90 -11.39 -1.53
CA HIS A 257 9.92 -11.60 -0.44
C HIS A 257 9.94 -13.03 0.13
N LYS A 258 10.81 -13.90 -0.42
CA LYS A 258 10.97 -15.31 0.00
C LYS A 258 9.65 -16.09 0.12
N LEU A 259 8.72 -15.86 -0.81
CA LEU A 259 7.38 -16.45 -0.78
C LEU A 259 7.39 -17.97 -0.98
N GLU A 260 8.46 -18.51 -1.56
CA GLU A 260 8.72 -19.93 -1.74
C GLU A 260 8.90 -20.69 -0.42
N LEU A 261 9.36 -20.00 0.63
CA LEU A 261 9.62 -20.61 1.95
C LEU A 261 8.34 -20.80 2.78
N ARG A 262 7.19 -20.35 2.29
CA ARG A 262 5.95 -20.33 3.07
C ARG A 262 5.36 -21.72 3.23
N LYS A 263 4.90 -22.04 4.45
CA LYS A 263 4.21 -23.31 4.75
C LYS A 263 2.84 -23.40 4.08
N ASP A 264 2.20 -22.27 3.76
CA ASP A 264 0.94 -22.28 3.01
C ASP A 264 1.10 -22.82 1.58
N ASN A 265 2.32 -22.85 1.01
CA ASN A 265 2.59 -23.54 -0.25
C ASN A 265 2.22 -25.04 -0.20
N GLN A 266 2.31 -25.68 0.97
CA GLN A 266 1.87 -27.08 1.14
C GLN A 266 0.35 -27.20 1.10
N LEU A 267 -0.36 -26.23 1.69
CA LEU A 267 -1.83 -26.16 1.60
C LEU A 267 -2.28 -25.89 0.16
N ILE A 268 -1.54 -25.06 -0.56
CA ILE A 268 -1.78 -24.78 -1.98
C ILE A 268 -1.62 -26.03 -2.81
N GLU A 269 -0.51 -26.75 -2.64
CA GLU A 269 -0.27 -28.00 -3.36
C GLU A 269 -1.39 -29.02 -3.08
N ALA A 270 -1.77 -29.19 -1.81
CA ALA A 270 -2.87 -30.07 -1.43
C ALA A 270 -4.25 -29.61 -1.96
N ALA A 271 -4.41 -28.31 -2.25
CA ALA A 271 -5.64 -27.77 -2.79
C ALA A 271 -5.72 -27.81 -4.33
N LYS A 272 -4.59 -27.97 -5.05
CA LYS A 272 -4.58 -28.13 -6.52
C LYS A 272 -5.37 -29.36 -6.96
N ASP A 273 -5.29 -30.45 -6.22
CA ASP A 273 -6.07 -31.67 -6.50
C ASP A 273 -7.59 -31.45 -6.38
N ILE A 274 -8.00 -30.45 -5.60
CA ILE A 274 -9.40 -30.08 -5.37
C ILE A 274 -9.91 -29.20 -6.50
N LEU A 275 -9.07 -28.25 -6.95
CA LEU A 275 -9.32 -27.43 -8.14
C LEU A 275 -9.54 -28.31 -9.39
N ASN A 276 -8.86 -29.46 -9.45
CA ASN A 276 -9.01 -30.47 -10.51
C ASN A 276 -10.27 -31.37 -10.40
N ARG A 277 -11.22 -31.03 -9.51
CA ARG A 277 -12.59 -31.59 -9.42
C ARG A 277 -12.74 -33.08 -9.03
N ALA A 278 -12.04 -33.58 -8.01
CA ALA A 278 -12.18 -34.98 -7.62
C ALA A 278 -12.80 -35.29 -6.24
N SER A 279 -12.77 -34.41 -5.22
CA SER A 279 -13.35 -34.77 -3.91
C SER A 279 -13.42 -33.62 -2.90
N LYS A 280 -14.20 -33.81 -1.81
CA LYS A 280 -14.01 -33.05 -0.56
C LYS A 280 -12.62 -33.42 -0.01
N ALA A 281 -11.72 -32.46 0.10
CA ALA A 281 -10.46 -32.71 0.82
C ALA A 281 -10.50 -32.12 2.22
N LEU A 282 -10.11 -32.96 3.18
CA LEU A 282 -9.75 -32.56 4.52
C LEU A 282 -8.23 -32.59 4.60
N VAL A 283 -7.59 -31.43 4.65
CA VAL A 283 -6.14 -31.34 4.85
C VAL A 283 -5.90 -31.13 6.34
N SER A 284 -5.30 -32.12 6.99
CA SER A 284 -4.89 -32.03 8.40
C SER A 284 -3.38 -31.82 8.47
N GLY A 285 -2.95 -30.74 9.11
CA GLY A 285 -1.53 -30.44 9.33
C GLY A 285 -1.21 -30.29 10.81
N ASP A 286 -0.13 -30.92 11.26
CA ASP A 286 0.44 -30.69 12.59
C ASP A 286 1.71 -29.83 12.45
N ALA A 287 1.66 -28.66 13.05
CA ALA A 287 2.72 -27.67 13.05
C ALA A 287 3.20 -27.37 14.49
N SER A 288 2.85 -28.22 15.45
CA SER A 288 3.01 -27.95 16.89
C SER A 288 4.43 -28.18 17.46
N ASP A 289 5.31 -28.89 16.75
CA ASP A 289 6.62 -29.35 17.28
C ASP A 289 7.86 -28.55 16.85
N GLU A 290 7.74 -27.53 16.00
CA GLU A 290 8.91 -26.75 15.55
C GLU A 290 9.06 -25.43 16.31
N ARG A 291 9.92 -25.43 17.33
CA ARG A 291 10.45 -24.20 17.95
C ARG A 291 11.38 -23.48 16.96
N GLY A 292 10.81 -22.78 15.99
CA GLY A 292 11.51 -21.88 15.08
C GLY A 292 11.13 -20.40 15.33
N PRO A 293 11.93 -19.43 14.86
CA PRO A 293 11.66 -18.01 15.07
C PRO A 293 10.26 -17.64 14.56
N SER A 294 9.55 -16.80 15.30
CA SER A 294 8.15 -16.37 15.20
C SER A 294 7.64 -15.88 13.83
N ILE A 295 8.46 -15.88 12.78
CA ILE A 295 8.15 -15.45 11.40
C ILE A 295 7.55 -16.58 10.53
N TRP A 296 7.55 -17.83 11.00
CA TRP A 296 7.24 -19.01 10.18
C TRP A 296 5.76 -19.44 10.12
N TYR A 297 4.85 -18.75 10.82
CA TYR A 297 3.41 -19.11 10.84
C TYR A 297 2.51 -18.01 10.29
N HIS A 298 2.93 -17.39 9.19
CA HIS A 298 2.07 -16.53 8.38
C HIS A 298 1.13 -17.40 7.55
N LEU A 299 -0.11 -17.58 8.00
CA LEU A 299 -1.08 -18.43 7.33
C LEU A 299 -2.31 -17.64 6.89
N SER A 300 -2.05 -16.69 6.00
CA SER A 300 -3.08 -15.87 5.40
C SER A 300 -3.99 -16.65 4.44
N ALA A 301 -3.60 -17.84 3.97
CA ALA A 301 -4.28 -18.57 2.88
C ALA A 301 -4.47 -17.71 1.59
N THR A 302 -3.80 -16.57 1.50
CA THR A 302 -4.05 -15.55 0.47
C THR A 302 -3.55 -15.97 -0.90
N LYS A 303 -2.43 -16.71 -0.96
CA LYS A 303 -1.90 -17.21 -2.24
C LYS A 303 -2.77 -18.35 -2.77
N LEU A 304 -3.22 -19.26 -1.90
CA LEU A 304 -4.23 -20.26 -2.23
C LEU A 304 -5.46 -19.59 -2.84
N GLN A 305 -5.98 -18.56 -2.18
CA GLN A 305 -7.12 -17.81 -2.71
C GLN A 305 -6.79 -17.10 -4.02
N CYS A 306 -5.61 -16.54 -4.21
CA CYS A 306 -5.29 -15.87 -5.48
C CYS A 306 -5.26 -16.86 -6.66
N GLU A 307 -4.72 -18.06 -6.45
CA GLU A 307 -4.76 -19.13 -7.44
C GLU A 307 -6.21 -19.62 -7.64
N LEU A 308 -6.95 -19.79 -6.55
CA LEU A 308 -8.36 -20.22 -6.56
C LEU A 308 -9.29 -19.17 -7.20
N ILE A 309 -9.09 -17.87 -6.97
CA ILE A 309 -9.91 -16.76 -7.48
C ILE A 309 -9.79 -16.66 -8.99
N ASN A 310 -8.57 -16.82 -9.55
CA ASN A 310 -8.40 -16.86 -10.99
C ASN A 310 -9.21 -18.02 -11.60
N GLU A 311 -9.15 -19.20 -10.97
CA GLU A 311 -9.95 -20.35 -11.40
C GLU A 311 -11.46 -20.17 -11.15
N ILE A 312 -11.87 -19.55 -10.05
CA ILE A 312 -13.28 -19.28 -9.71
C ILE A 312 -13.88 -18.24 -10.63
N PHE A 313 -13.12 -17.21 -11.00
CA PHE A 313 -13.58 -16.18 -11.94
C PHE A 313 -13.81 -16.79 -13.33
N GLU A 314 -12.99 -17.76 -13.74
CA GLU A 314 -13.14 -18.47 -15.00
C GLU A 314 -14.19 -19.61 -14.96
N LYS A 315 -14.28 -20.36 -13.85
CA LYS A 315 -15.02 -21.64 -13.77
C LYS A 315 -16.15 -21.68 -12.73
N GLY A 316 -16.34 -20.62 -11.94
CA GLY A 316 -17.25 -20.56 -10.79
C GLY A 316 -16.69 -21.17 -9.51
N LEU A 317 -17.36 -20.91 -8.37
CA LEU A 317 -17.00 -21.48 -7.06
C LEU A 317 -16.94 -23.02 -7.13
N PRO A 318 -15.98 -23.69 -6.46
CA PRO A 318 -15.95 -25.14 -6.41
C PRO A 318 -17.25 -25.69 -5.82
N ALA A 319 -17.78 -26.78 -6.40
CA ALA A 319 -19.00 -27.43 -5.92
C ALA A 319 -18.84 -28.09 -4.54
N ALA A 320 -17.61 -28.36 -4.10
CA ALA A 320 -17.28 -28.99 -2.82
C ALA A 320 -16.53 -28.01 -1.90
N PRO A 321 -16.92 -27.90 -0.62
CA PRO A 321 -16.21 -27.05 0.34
C PRO A 321 -14.83 -27.62 0.66
N PHE A 322 -13.82 -26.75 0.70
CA PHE A 322 -12.48 -27.08 1.20
C PHE A 322 -12.44 -26.89 2.71
N THR A 323 -11.90 -27.86 3.46
CA THR A 323 -11.68 -27.72 4.90
C THR A 323 -10.25 -28.08 5.25
N SER A 324 -9.55 -27.16 5.90
CA SER A 324 -8.23 -27.42 6.46
C SER A 324 -8.29 -27.34 7.97
N LYS A 325 -7.75 -28.36 8.64
CA LYS A 325 -7.62 -28.43 10.10
C LYS A 325 -6.15 -28.38 10.47
N LEU A 326 -5.77 -27.42 11.29
CA LEU A 326 -4.39 -27.13 11.62
C LEU A 326 -4.21 -27.16 13.13
N LYS A 327 -3.13 -27.82 13.57
CA LYS A 327 -2.66 -27.76 14.95
C LYS A 327 -1.42 -26.89 15.00
N ALA A 328 -1.56 -25.67 15.50
CA ALA A 328 -0.47 -24.69 15.53
C ALA A 328 -0.65 -23.73 16.70
N ARG A 329 0.43 -23.05 17.08
CA ARG A 329 0.41 -22.03 18.14
C ARG A 329 0.99 -20.73 17.61
N GLN A 330 0.52 -19.60 18.14
CA GLN A 330 1.01 -18.27 17.81
C GLN A 330 1.01 -17.96 16.30
N VAL A 331 0.00 -18.45 15.57
CA VAL A 331 -0.17 -18.16 14.13
C VAL A 331 -0.37 -16.65 13.94
N ARG A 332 0.21 -16.04 12.92
CA ARG A 332 -0.03 -14.62 12.58
C ARG A 332 -0.92 -14.51 11.35
N VAL A 333 -1.86 -13.56 11.35
CA VAL A 333 -2.73 -13.23 10.21
C VAL A 333 -3.51 -14.45 9.69
N PHE A 334 -4.06 -15.24 10.62
CA PHE A 334 -4.73 -16.48 10.27
C PHE A 334 -6.00 -16.24 9.45
N GLY A 335 -6.06 -16.82 8.25
CA GLY A 335 -7.27 -16.80 7.42
C GLY A 335 -7.63 -15.42 6.85
N ALA A 336 -6.65 -14.58 6.56
CA ALA A 336 -6.90 -13.31 5.88
C ALA A 336 -7.47 -13.51 4.46
N PHE A 337 -8.30 -12.58 3.99
CA PHE A 337 -8.90 -12.55 2.64
C PHE A 337 -9.82 -13.75 2.30
N LEU A 338 -10.14 -14.62 3.27
CA LEU A 338 -10.73 -15.94 3.03
C LEU A 338 -12.03 -15.91 2.21
N SER A 339 -11.97 -16.53 1.03
CA SER A 339 -13.06 -16.59 0.05
C SER A 339 -14.14 -17.63 0.42
N PRO A 340 -15.34 -17.54 -0.17
CA PRO A 340 -16.42 -18.49 0.06
C PRO A 340 -16.01 -19.92 -0.30
N GLY A 341 -16.56 -20.91 0.42
CA GLY A 341 -16.27 -22.33 0.18
C GLY A 341 -15.03 -22.87 0.87
N ILE A 342 -14.22 -22.02 1.51
CA ILE A 342 -13.08 -22.43 2.33
C ILE A 342 -13.44 -22.36 3.83
N THR A 343 -13.14 -23.44 4.55
CA THR A 343 -13.16 -23.50 6.02
C THR A 343 -11.76 -23.74 6.55
N LEU A 344 -11.28 -22.89 7.45
CA LEU A 344 -10.04 -23.08 8.19
C LEU A 344 -10.37 -23.31 9.66
N GLU A 345 -9.90 -24.43 10.21
CA GLU A 345 -9.98 -24.75 11.63
C GLU A 345 -8.58 -24.73 12.25
N LEU A 346 -8.40 -24.00 13.35
CA LEU A 346 -7.18 -23.94 14.13
C LEU A 346 -7.43 -24.51 15.53
N GLU A 347 -6.80 -25.64 15.82
CA GLU A 347 -6.63 -26.16 17.19
C GLU A 347 -5.35 -25.56 17.78
N GLY A 348 -5.51 -24.59 18.69
CA GLY A 348 -4.41 -23.84 19.29
C GLY A 348 -4.77 -22.37 19.52
N ASP A 349 -3.83 -21.46 19.24
CA ASP A 349 -3.97 -20.02 19.41
C ASP A 349 -3.37 -19.24 18.23
N SER A 350 -3.86 -18.01 18.04
CA SER A 350 -3.41 -17.08 17.01
C SER A 350 -3.09 -15.72 17.62
N ASN A 351 -2.13 -15.03 17.04
CA ASN A 351 -1.84 -13.62 17.28
C ASN A 351 -2.83 -12.73 16.50
N ASP A 352 -2.45 -11.48 16.28
CA ASP A 352 -3.23 -10.42 15.66
C ASP A 352 -3.72 -10.76 14.24
N TYR A 353 -4.75 -10.01 13.81
CA TYR A 353 -5.25 -9.98 12.44
C TYR A 353 -5.95 -11.27 11.94
N VAL A 354 -6.49 -12.08 12.85
CA VAL A 354 -7.32 -13.23 12.46
C VAL A 354 -8.47 -12.77 11.57
N GLY A 355 -8.62 -13.39 10.40
CA GLY A 355 -9.70 -13.08 9.46
C GLY A 355 -9.64 -11.66 8.87
N LYS A 356 -8.48 -11.01 8.84
CA LYS A 356 -8.29 -9.72 8.15
C LYS A 356 -8.82 -9.77 6.72
N VAL A 357 -9.73 -8.88 6.37
CA VAL A 357 -10.42 -8.82 5.06
C VAL A 357 -11.18 -10.11 4.73
N LEU A 358 -11.81 -10.78 5.72
CA LEU A 358 -12.65 -11.95 5.49
C LEU A 358 -13.72 -11.67 4.40
N ALA A 359 -13.78 -12.55 3.39
CA ALA A 359 -14.54 -12.32 2.14
C ALA A 359 -15.49 -13.48 1.81
N GLY A 360 -16.04 -14.14 2.85
CA GLY A 360 -17.09 -15.16 2.73
C GLY A 360 -16.71 -16.56 3.21
N GLY A 361 -15.44 -16.78 3.55
CA GLY A 361 -14.95 -18.03 4.14
C GLY A 361 -15.42 -18.27 5.58
N LYS A 362 -15.08 -19.45 6.11
CA LYS A 362 -15.35 -19.84 7.50
C LYS A 362 -14.05 -20.04 8.28
N ILE A 363 -13.93 -19.39 9.43
CA ILE A 363 -12.81 -19.52 10.36
C ILE A 363 -13.31 -20.14 11.67
N ILE A 364 -12.60 -21.13 12.19
CA ILE A 364 -12.87 -21.74 13.50
C ILE A 364 -11.56 -21.78 14.28
N VAL A 365 -11.53 -21.25 15.50
CA VAL A 365 -10.36 -21.28 16.39
C VAL A 365 -10.79 -21.81 17.75
N TYR A 366 -10.11 -22.84 18.25
CA TYR A 366 -10.40 -23.44 19.55
C TYR A 366 -9.13 -23.97 20.26
N PRO A 367 -9.13 -24.04 21.60
CA PRO A 367 -7.95 -24.44 22.36
C PRO A 367 -7.55 -25.89 22.07
N SER A 368 -6.26 -26.19 22.23
CA SER A 368 -5.76 -27.55 22.05
C SER A 368 -6.40 -28.56 23.01
N SER A 369 -6.68 -29.75 22.49
CA SER A 369 -7.07 -30.93 23.26
C SER A 369 -6.00 -31.36 24.28
N LYS A 370 -4.77 -30.87 24.17
CA LYS A 370 -3.67 -31.12 25.13
C LYS A 370 -3.74 -30.27 26.40
N HIS A 371 -4.65 -29.29 26.49
CA HIS A 371 -4.81 -28.51 27.72
C HIS A 371 -5.35 -29.38 28.87
N PRO A 372 -5.01 -29.05 30.13
CA PRO A 372 -5.57 -29.72 31.31
C PRO A 372 -7.12 -29.70 31.31
N GLY A 373 -7.75 -30.71 31.88
CA GLY A 373 -9.22 -30.82 31.92
C GLY A 373 -9.94 -29.68 32.68
N ASN A 374 -9.21 -28.89 33.47
CA ASN A 374 -9.70 -27.70 34.15
C ASN A 374 -9.44 -26.39 33.37
N TYR A 375 -8.93 -26.46 32.13
CA TYR A 375 -8.71 -25.28 31.29
C TYR A 375 -10.04 -24.67 30.84
N LYS A 376 -10.26 -23.41 31.20
CA LYS A 376 -11.46 -22.64 30.85
C LYS A 376 -11.15 -21.73 29.67
N ALA A 377 -11.69 -22.05 28.51
CA ALA A 377 -11.42 -21.30 27.28
C ALA A 377 -11.93 -19.86 27.38
N GLU A 378 -13.08 -19.67 28.01
CA GLU A 378 -13.77 -18.40 28.22
C GLU A 378 -13.05 -17.42 29.15
N GLU A 379 -12.03 -17.87 29.89
CA GLU A 379 -11.20 -17.03 30.78
C GLU A 379 -9.83 -16.72 30.16
N ASN A 380 -9.53 -17.21 28.95
CA ASN A 380 -8.20 -17.13 28.35
C ASN A 380 -8.23 -16.55 26.94
N ILE A 381 -7.21 -15.75 26.62
CA ILE A 381 -7.02 -15.17 25.29
C ILE A 381 -6.61 -16.29 24.31
N ILE A 382 -7.27 -16.31 23.16
CA ILE A 382 -7.00 -17.29 22.09
C ILE A 382 -6.67 -16.62 20.74
N VAL A 383 -7.13 -15.38 20.53
CA VAL A 383 -6.80 -14.57 19.35
C VAL A 383 -6.33 -13.18 19.77
N GLY A 384 -5.39 -12.64 19.00
CA GLY A 384 -4.82 -11.31 19.23
C GLY A 384 -5.73 -10.16 18.82
N ASN A 385 -5.10 -9.01 18.59
CA ASN A 385 -5.74 -7.73 18.29
C ASN A 385 -6.24 -7.62 16.84
N VAL A 386 -7.14 -6.67 16.59
CA VAL A 386 -7.53 -6.20 15.24
C VAL A 386 -8.06 -7.37 14.37
N CYS A 387 -8.78 -8.28 15.00
CA CYS A 387 -9.42 -9.39 14.31
C CYS A 387 -10.53 -8.88 13.38
N PHE A 388 -10.63 -9.50 12.20
CA PHE A 388 -11.64 -9.24 11.17
C PHE A 388 -11.63 -7.82 10.60
N TYR A 389 -10.47 -7.15 10.64
CA TYR A 389 -10.28 -5.83 10.06
C TYR A 389 -10.68 -5.78 8.59
N GLY A 390 -11.64 -4.93 8.23
CA GLY A 390 -12.11 -4.77 6.85
C GLY A 390 -12.83 -5.99 6.29
N ALA A 391 -13.36 -6.88 7.14
CA ALA A 391 -14.17 -8.00 6.69
C ALA A 391 -15.45 -7.53 5.99
N THR A 392 -15.80 -8.21 4.89
CA THR A 392 -16.95 -7.86 4.02
C THR A 392 -18.05 -8.92 4.04
N ALA A 393 -17.69 -10.17 4.27
CA ALA A 393 -18.61 -11.29 4.43
C ALA A 393 -17.90 -12.46 5.13
N GLY A 394 -18.61 -13.38 5.77
CA GLY A 394 -18.06 -14.68 6.19
C GLY A 394 -18.51 -15.12 7.57
N LYS A 395 -17.93 -16.21 8.10
CA LYS A 395 -18.30 -16.70 9.44
C LYS A 395 -17.05 -16.99 10.26
N ALA A 396 -17.07 -16.59 11.52
CA ALA A 396 -15.98 -16.89 12.46
C ALA A 396 -16.54 -17.47 13.76
N PHE A 397 -15.90 -18.52 14.27
CA PHE A 397 -16.23 -19.18 15.53
C PHE A 397 -14.98 -19.28 16.38
N ILE A 398 -14.92 -18.49 17.45
CA ILE A 398 -13.73 -18.39 18.31
C ILE A 398 -14.11 -18.88 19.71
N ARG A 399 -13.44 -19.94 20.20
CA ARG A 399 -13.65 -20.49 21.53
C ARG A 399 -12.61 -19.92 22.51
N GLY A 400 -12.82 -18.68 22.94
CA GLY A 400 -12.02 -18.00 23.95
C GLY A 400 -12.14 -16.48 23.86
N ILE A 401 -11.26 -15.77 24.55
CA ILE A 401 -11.24 -14.30 24.55
C ILE A 401 -10.41 -13.79 23.36
N ALA A 402 -10.91 -12.78 22.66
CA ALA A 402 -10.10 -11.95 21.77
C ALA A 402 -9.47 -10.81 22.57
N ALA A 403 -8.26 -10.39 22.22
CA ALA A 403 -7.60 -9.24 22.84
C ALA A 403 -8.30 -7.92 22.44
N GLU A 404 -7.56 -6.87 22.12
CA GLU A 404 -8.14 -5.56 21.82
C GLU A 404 -8.70 -5.47 20.40
N THR A 405 -9.76 -4.67 20.24
CA THR A 405 -10.32 -4.31 18.92
C THR A 405 -10.81 -5.52 18.10
N LEU A 406 -11.77 -6.27 18.65
CA LEU A 406 -12.52 -7.28 17.92
C LEU A 406 -13.50 -6.61 16.95
N LEU A 407 -13.40 -6.87 15.64
CA LEU A 407 -14.29 -6.37 14.57
C LEU A 407 -14.09 -4.89 14.19
N CYS A 408 -12.86 -4.52 13.89
CA CYS A 408 -12.53 -3.19 13.37
C CYS A 408 -13.06 -3.00 11.93
N GLU A 409 -13.77 -1.90 11.67
CA GLU A 409 -14.27 -1.51 10.33
C GLU A 409 -15.18 -2.52 9.61
N LYS A 410 -16.32 -2.87 10.24
CA LYS A 410 -17.37 -3.63 9.55
C LYS A 410 -18.10 -2.76 8.51
N PHE A 411 -18.23 -3.29 7.29
CA PHE A 411 -19.06 -2.68 6.24
C PHE A 411 -20.56 -3.01 6.35
N ARG A 412 -20.98 -3.89 7.28
CA ARG A 412 -22.39 -4.18 7.58
C ARG A 412 -22.82 -3.57 8.91
N SER A 413 -23.93 -2.83 8.88
CA SER A 413 -24.50 -2.11 10.02
C SER A 413 -25.22 -2.99 11.05
N ASP A 414 -25.48 -4.26 10.75
CA ASP A 414 -26.28 -5.17 11.58
C ASP A 414 -25.46 -6.03 12.56
N GLY A 415 -24.14 -5.82 12.62
CA GLY A 415 -23.26 -6.58 13.50
C GLY A 415 -23.02 -8.03 13.06
N SER A 416 -23.62 -8.50 11.97
CA SER A 416 -23.29 -9.79 11.36
C SER A 416 -22.00 -9.70 10.54
N LEU A 417 -21.31 -10.84 10.38
CA LEU A 417 -20.31 -11.05 9.32
C LEU A 417 -20.97 -11.83 8.18
#